data_AF-A0A2V9D420-F1
#
_entry.id   AF-A0A2V9D420-F1
#
_cell.length_a   1.000
_cell.length_b   1.000
_cell.length_c   1.000
_cell.angle_alpha   90.00
_cell.angle_beta   90.00
_cell.angle_gamma   90.00
#
_symmetry.space_group_name_H-M   'P 1'
#
loop_
_entity.id
_entity.type
_entity.pdbx_description
1 polymer ?
#
loop_
_entity_poly.entity_id
_entity_poly.type
_entity_poly.pdbx_seq_one_letter_code
_entity_poly.pdbx_strand_id
1 'polypeptide(L)'
;MEKSQCRAGAKMRSPSSCPLQSEPTGNGRIKVRRTTMGGNLQNFEGKTDRRQMLQALGLIATTAVAVSSIPKIAVAFAASAAQNTAGGGRAFPVTTVNHLALGAANYAKSRDFYVDLFGMRLAWDDGNQCALEFGSLTSPNGMYIRPLRPGEKPTVGHIAFGIPNFMSQKAAMKAELERRGVKNIRPDGERGWSCDDPAGYLLNIWVPEKDKAMFPGAAGPCAVAASEKCIAAWEAGQKNLDAAPKASGKGFQATSYSFIVLNVPDISKERDFYRDLLGMKIIYEESEGPEGEFFLRFGQNTLCLRKTSSPADKPYCNQFGLTIQNYNPNAVETELRRRGLKPKPDSKLSWSVVDLDGYQIDVSGTGFGDHLANDCHGSSATCPGGPTG
;
A
#
# COMPACT_ATOMS: atom_id res chain seq x y z
N MET A 1 3.18 -13.01 73.18
CA MET A 1 4.50 -12.60 72.64
C MET A 1 4.33 -12.54 71.12
N GLU A 2 4.52 -11.48 70.35
CA GLU A 2 4.78 -10.03 70.45
C GLU A 2 4.55 -9.51 69.00
N LYS A 3 3.76 -8.45 68.72
CA LYS A 3 4.18 -7.07 68.36
C LYS A 3 5.59 -6.95 67.73
N SER A 4 5.99 -6.07 66.81
CA SER A 4 5.42 -4.96 66.02
C SER A 4 6.59 -4.36 65.18
N GLN A 5 6.30 -3.81 63.99
CA GLN A 5 6.86 -2.60 63.31
C GLN A 5 8.37 -2.35 62.96
N CYS A 6 8.54 -1.97 61.67
CA CYS A 6 9.16 -0.74 61.09
C CYS A 6 10.65 -0.62 60.65
N ARG A 7 10.78 -0.19 59.36
CA ARG A 7 11.73 0.79 58.71
C ARG A 7 13.20 0.37 58.47
N ALA A 8 13.96 0.82 57.44
CA ALA A 8 13.80 1.70 56.26
C ALA A 8 15.02 1.58 55.28
N GLY A 9 14.89 2.12 54.05
CA GLY A 9 15.98 2.52 53.10
C GLY A 9 16.13 1.61 51.87
N ALA A 10 16.21 2.03 50.59
CA ALA A 10 16.47 3.32 49.95
C ALA A 10 15.84 3.41 48.53
N LYS A 11 15.64 4.64 48.04
CA LYS A 11 14.97 5.07 46.78
C LYS A 11 15.95 5.27 45.60
N MET A 12 15.49 5.01 44.37
CA MET A 12 15.85 5.73 43.12
C MET A 12 14.57 5.83 42.24
N ARG A 13 13.93 7.00 42.16
CA ARG A 13 14.09 8.15 41.24
C ARG A 13 13.50 7.94 39.83
N SER A 14 12.25 8.43 39.69
CA SER A 14 11.55 8.76 38.45
C SER A 14 12.00 10.14 37.92
N PRO A 15 11.97 10.42 36.61
CA PRO A 15 12.14 11.77 36.09
C PRO A 15 10.80 12.51 36.08
N SER A 16 10.77 13.60 36.83
CA SER A 16 9.69 14.59 36.88
C SER A 16 9.77 15.57 35.72
N SER A 17 8.60 15.85 35.14
CA SER A 17 8.23 17.09 34.46
C SER A 17 8.73 18.35 35.18
N CYS A 18 9.27 19.32 34.43
CA CYS A 18 9.45 20.69 34.89
C CYS A 18 8.81 21.69 33.91
N PRO A 19 8.12 22.75 34.40
CA PRO A 19 7.32 23.66 33.60
C PRO A 19 8.11 24.93 33.21
N LEU A 20 7.76 25.53 32.06
CA LEU A 20 8.27 26.84 31.65
C LEU A 20 7.39 27.95 32.22
N GLN A 21 8.00 28.80 33.05
CA GLN A 21 7.46 30.09 33.49
C GLN A 21 7.67 31.17 32.42
N SER A 22 6.66 32.00 32.25
CA SER A 22 6.66 33.28 31.53
C SER A 22 7.23 34.40 32.39
N GLU A 23 7.85 35.42 31.77
CA GLU A 23 7.68 36.86 32.03
C GLU A 23 8.46 37.70 30.99
N PRO A 24 8.11 39.00 30.77
CA PRO A 24 8.23 39.68 29.48
C PRO A 24 9.34 40.75 29.43
N THR A 25 9.78 41.14 28.23
CA THR A 25 10.21 42.51 27.87
C THR A 25 10.51 42.61 26.37
N GLY A 26 10.34 43.80 25.78
CA GLY A 26 11.11 44.18 24.58
C GLY A 26 10.28 44.64 23.38
N ASN A 27 9.96 45.92 23.36
CA ASN A 27 9.35 46.67 22.27
C ASN A 27 10.31 46.71 21.05
N GLY A 28 9.87 46.23 19.88
CA GLY A 28 10.70 46.20 18.67
C GLY A 28 9.88 46.15 17.38
N ARG A 29 9.42 47.31 16.90
CA ARG A 29 8.84 47.48 15.56
C ARG A 29 9.91 47.19 14.50
N ILE A 30 9.69 46.18 13.65
CA ILE A 30 10.35 46.09 12.34
C ILE A 30 9.28 46.21 11.25
N LYS A 31 9.42 47.28 10.46
CA LYS A 31 8.64 47.63 9.27
C LYS A 31 8.89 46.59 8.17
N VAL A 32 7.89 45.79 7.81
CA VAL A 32 7.92 45.03 6.55
C VAL A 32 7.42 45.95 5.43
N ARG A 33 8.34 46.33 4.53
CA ARG A 33 8.02 47.04 3.28
C ARG A 33 7.21 46.10 2.39
N ARG A 34 5.97 46.51 2.08
CA ARG A 34 5.18 46.01 0.95
C ARG A 34 5.83 46.50 -0.34
N THR A 35 6.17 45.58 -1.22
CA THR A 35 6.40 45.88 -2.64
C THR A 35 5.32 45.15 -3.42
N THR A 36 4.37 45.92 -3.96
CA THR A 36 3.37 45.49 -4.94
C THR A 36 3.78 46.01 -6.31
N MET A 37 3.63 45.15 -7.32
CA MET A 37 3.41 45.37 -8.77
C MET A 37 4.13 44.23 -9.50
N GLY A 38 3.53 43.44 -10.39
CA GLY A 38 2.36 43.62 -11.23
C GLY A 38 2.76 43.03 -12.59
N GLY A 39 2.26 41.85 -12.94
CA GLY A 39 2.65 41.13 -14.16
C GLY A 39 1.48 40.31 -14.69
N ASN A 40 0.98 40.74 -15.85
CA ASN A 40 -0.22 40.28 -16.53
C ASN A 40 -0.19 38.79 -16.90
N LEU A 41 -1.23 38.04 -16.53
CA LEU A 41 -1.61 36.78 -17.17
C LEU A 41 -2.47 37.12 -18.39
N GLN A 42 -1.84 37.17 -19.57
CA GLN A 42 -2.56 37.09 -20.85
C GLN A 42 -2.51 35.65 -21.35
N ASN A 43 -3.71 35.09 -21.51
CA ASN A 43 -4.17 34.00 -22.38
C ASN A 43 -3.11 33.15 -23.10
N PHE A 44 -3.07 31.86 -22.76
CA PHE A 44 -2.68 30.80 -23.68
C PHE A 44 -3.80 29.74 -23.74
N GLU A 45 -4.80 29.99 -24.58
CA GLU A 45 -5.58 28.91 -25.18
C GLU A 45 -4.78 28.40 -26.39
N GLY A 46 -4.23 27.20 -26.29
CA GLY A 46 -3.52 26.54 -27.39
C GLY A 46 -3.65 25.04 -27.27
N LYS A 47 -4.50 24.45 -28.10
CA LYS A 47 -4.71 22.99 -28.22
C LYS A 47 -3.38 22.31 -28.53
N THR A 48 -2.93 21.41 -27.66
CA THR A 48 -1.75 20.57 -27.90
C THR A 48 -2.13 19.47 -28.88
N ASP A 49 -1.46 19.42 -30.05
CA ASP A 49 -1.71 18.40 -31.07
C ASP A 49 -1.12 17.04 -30.64
N ARG A 50 -1.91 15.98 -30.80
CA ARG A 50 -1.59 14.58 -30.41
C ARG A 50 -0.27 14.09 -31.02
N ARG A 51 0.14 14.70 -32.13
CA ARG A 51 1.38 14.40 -32.84
C ARG A 51 2.63 14.92 -32.13
N GLN A 52 2.55 16.06 -31.44
CA GLN A 52 3.66 16.58 -30.61
C GLN A 52 3.85 15.76 -29.33
N MET A 53 2.75 15.24 -28.76
CA MET A 53 2.83 14.36 -27.59
C MET A 53 3.54 13.04 -27.91
N LEU A 54 3.31 12.49 -29.11
CA LEU A 54 3.97 11.25 -29.55
C LEU A 54 5.44 11.45 -29.93
N GLN A 55 5.83 12.62 -30.43
CA GLN A 55 7.24 12.94 -30.67
C GLN A 55 8.04 13.12 -29.36
N ALA A 56 7.41 13.64 -28.31
CA ALA A 56 8.03 13.75 -26.98
C ALA A 56 8.21 12.39 -26.27
N LEU A 57 7.40 11.38 -26.63
CA LEU A 57 7.50 10.02 -26.08
C LEU A 57 8.52 9.13 -26.84
N GLY A 58 9.06 9.60 -27.97
CA GLY A 58 9.78 8.76 -28.93
C GLY A 58 11.31 8.90 -29.01
N LEU A 59 11.97 9.80 -28.27
CA LEU A 59 13.43 9.94 -28.33
C LEU A 59 14.09 9.59 -26.99
N ILE A 60 14.50 8.33 -26.84
CA ILE A 60 15.68 7.99 -26.04
C ILE A 60 16.84 7.90 -27.03
N ALA A 61 17.50 9.03 -27.25
CA ALA A 61 18.81 9.11 -27.86
C ALA A 61 19.71 9.86 -26.88
N THR A 62 20.78 9.20 -26.45
CA THR A 62 21.80 9.70 -25.53
C THR A 62 22.51 10.93 -26.10
N THR A 63 22.02 12.13 -25.79
CA THR A 63 22.81 13.37 -25.84
C THR A 63 22.22 14.38 -24.86
N ALA A 64 23.06 14.95 -24.01
CA ALA A 64 22.69 16.03 -23.10
C ALA A 64 22.25 17.26 -23.92
N VAL A 65 20.96 17.60 -23.86
CA VAL A 65 20.44 18.87 -24.37
C VAL A 65 19.89 19.65 -23.19
N ALA A 66 20.50 20.80 -22.91
CA ALA A 66 19.96 21.78 -21.97
C ALA A 66 18.69 22.40 -22.59
N VAL A 67 17.52 22.05 -22.05
CA VAL A 67 16.24 22.67 -22.45
C VAL A 67 15.53 23.19 -21.20
N SER A 68 15.54 24.52 -21.05
CA SER A 68 15.00 25.28 -19.92
C SER A 68 13.46 25.42 -19.92
N SER A 69 12.73 24.45 -20.48
CA SER A 69 11.26 24.52 -20.56
C SER A 69 10.62 23.13 -20.71
N ILE A 70 10.87 22.26 -19.73
CA ILE A 70 10.11 21.02 -19.56
C ILE A 70 9.05 21.26 -18.47
N PRO A 71 7.76 20.92 -18.69
CA PRO A 71 6.75 20.99 -17.63
C PRO A 71 7.19 20.14 -16.44
N LYS A 72 7.06 20.67 -15.21
CA LYS A 72 7.53 20.03 -13.96
C LYS A 72 7.14 18.56 -13.80
N ILE A 73 6.04 18.14 -14.42
CA ILE A 73 5.57 16.75 -14.43
C ILE A 73 6.53 15.83 -15.20
N ALA A 74 7.05 16.23 -16.35
CA ALA A 74 7.99 15.43 -17.15
C ALA A 74 9.40 15.36 -16.51
N VAL A 75 9.77 16.37 -15.72
CA VAL A 75 11.01 16.35 -14.92
C VAL A 75 10.93 15.32 -13.79
N ALA A 76 9.75 15.13 -13.18
CA ALA A 76 9.54 14.11 -12.15
C ALA A 76 9.59 12.67 -12.71
N PHE A 77 9.04 12.44 -13.91
CA PHE A 77 9.14 11.14 -14.59
C PHE A 77 10.57 10.83 -15.07
N ALA A 78 11.30 11.83 -15.59
CA ALA A 78 12.69 11.67 -16.01
C ALA A 78 13.65 11.49 -14.83
N ALA A 79 13.41 12.15 -13.69
CA ALA A 79 14.20 11.96 -12.47
C ALA A 79 14.01 10.55 -11.86
N SER A 80 12.79 10.00 -11.92
CA SER A 80 12.54 8.61 -11.52
C SER A 80 13.20 7.59 -12.47
N ALA A 81 13.29 7.90 -13.77
CA ALA A 81 14.03 7.08 -14.73
C ALA A 81 15.56 7.17 -14.54
N ALA A 82 16.10 8.35 -14.17
CA ALA A 82 17.53 8.58 -13.96
C ALA A 82 18.04 8.06 -12.60
N GLN A 83 17.18 7.90 -11.59
CA GLN A 83 17.54 7.22 -10.34
C GLN A 83 17.81 5.71 -10.53
N ASN A 84 17.32 5.12 -11.63
CA ASN A 84 17.44 3.67 -11.91
C ASN A 84 18.82 3.23 -12.43
N THR A 85 19.77 4.15 -12.66
CA THR A 85 21.12 3.79 -13.15
C THR A 85 22.14 3.60 -12.03
N ALA A 86 21.82 3.92 -10.77
CA ALA A 86 22.77 3.81 -9.66
C ALA A 86 23.02 2.35 -9.19
N GLY A 87 22.10 1.42 -9.49
CA GLY A 87 22.20 -0.01 -9.12
C GLY A 87 22.48 -0.98 -10.27
N GLY A 88 22.70 -0.49 -11.50
CA GLY A 88 23.05 -1.29 -12.68
C GLY A 88 22.02 -2.31 -13.18
N GLY A 89 20.84 -2.43 -12.55
CA GLY A 89 19.78 -3.38 -12.88
C GLY A 89 18.51 -2.72 -13.42
N ARG A 90 17.71 -3.47 -14.19
CA ARG A 90 16.42 -3.00 -14.71
C ARG A 90 15.38 -3.01 -13.57
N ALA A 91 14.69 -1.88 -13.36
CA ALA A 91 13.51 -1.80 -12.50
C ALA A 91 12.22 -2.03 -13.31
N PHE A 92 11.17 -2.54 -12.68
CA PHE A 92 9.86 -2.73 -13.28
C PHE A 92 8.79 -2.15 -12.34
N PRO A 93 8.45 -0.86 -12.53
CA PRO A 93 7.56 -0.13 -11.62
C PRO A 93 6.18 -0.74 -11.52
N VAL A 94 5.74 -1.03 -10.30
CA VAL A 94 4.38 -1.52 -10.01
C VAL A 94 3.42 -0.36 -9.75
N THR A 95 2.14 -0.54 -10.04
CA THR A 95 1.13 0.53 -9.99
C THR A 95 -0.01 0.24 -9.03
N THR A 96 -0.28 -1.03 -8.75
CA THR A 96 -1.41 -1.46 -7.92
C THR A 96 -1.06 -2.70 -7.11
N VAL A 97 -1.87 -2.97 -6.09
CA VAL A 97 -1.90 -4.28 -5.43
C VAL A 97 -2.88 -5.13 -6.22
N ASN A 98 -2.39 -6.02 -7.07
CA ASN A 98 -3.30 -6.88 -7.84
C ASN A 98 -4.15 -7.72 -6.88
N HIS A 99 -3.53 -8.31 -5.86
CA HIS A 99 -4.26 -8.82 -4.70
C HIS A 99 -3.40 -9.02 -3.45
N LEU A 100 -4.05 -8.97 -2.29
CA LEU A 100 -3.60 -9.68 -1.08
C LEU A 100 -4.30 -11.03 -0.98
N ALA A 101 -3.56 -12.11 -0.68
CA ALA A 101 -4.15 -13.44 -0.51
C ALA A 101 -4.40 -13.76 0.97
N LEU A 102 -5.63 -13.60 1.44
CA LEU A 102 -6.04 -13.82 2.82
C LEU A 102 -6.47 -15.27 3.07
N GLY A 103 -6.10 -15.79 4.23
CA GLY A 103 -6.63 -17.02 4.80
C GLY A 103 -7.73 -16.69 5.80
N ALA A 104 -8.94 -17.18 5.55
CA ALA A 104 -10.10 -16.97 6.40
C ALA A 104 -10.60 -18.29 7.01
N ALA A 105 -11.10 -18.24 8.24
CA ALA A 105 -11.73 -19.41 8.86
C ALA A 105 -13.02 -19.81 8.13
N ASN A 106 -13.73 -18.82 7.58
CA ASN A 106 -14.88 -19.00 6.72
C ASN A 106 -14.86 -17.96 5.59
N TYR A 107 -14.43 -18.36 4.39
CA TYR A 107 -14.24 -17.44 3.27
C TYR A 107 -15.51 -16.65 2.94
N ALA A 108 -16.69 -17.28 2.99
CA ALA A 108 -17.96 -16.64 2.63
C ALA A 108 -18.34 -15.54 3.63
N LYS A 109 -18.12 -15.75 4.94
CA LYS A 109 -18.36 -14.72 5.95
C LYS A 109 -17.42 -13.53 5.77
N SER A 110 -16.15 -13.78 5.48
CA SER A 110 -15.16 -12.72 5.24
C SER A 110 -15.49 -11.97 3.96
N ARG A 111 -15.81 -12.68 2.87
CA ARG A 111 -16.31 -12.10 1.61
C ARG A 111 -17.47 -11.14 1.88
N ASP A 112 -18.51 -11.62 2.55
CA ASP A 112 -19.72 -10.83 2.81
C ASP A 112 -19.41 -9.62 3.70
N PHE A 113 -18.51 -9.77 4.68
CA PHE A 113 -18.02 -8.66 5.50
C PHE A 113 -17.34 -7.56 4.68
N TYR A 114 -16.39 -7.91 3.81
CA TYR A 114 -15.67 -6.92 2.99
C TYR A 114 -16.56 -6.30 1.91
N VAL A 115 -17.47 -7.07 1.31
CA VAL A 115 -18.45 -6.56 0.36
C VAL A 115 -19.37 -5.54 1.05
N ASP A 116 -19.92 -5.88 2.22
CA ASP A 116 -20.88 -5.01 2.89
C ASP A 116 -20.24 -3.79 3.58
N LEU A 117 -19.08 -3.96 4.23
CA LEU A 117 -18.40 -2.89 4.94
C LEU A 117 -17.63 -1.95 4.02
N PHE A 118 -17.02 -2.45 2.94
CA PHE A 118 -16.13 -1.66 2.08
C PHE A 118 -16.60 -1.51 0.64
N GLY A 119 -17.80 -2.01 0.32
CA GLY A 119 -18.36 -1.88 -1.03
C GLY A 119 -17.47 -2.57 -2.08
N MET A 120 -16.76 -3.61 -1.69
CA MET A 120 -15.91 -4.37 -2.62
C MET A 120 -16.79 -5.16 -3.58
N ARG A 121 -16.33 -5.28 -4.83
CA ARG A 121 -17.02 -5.99 -5.89
C ARG A 121 -16.54 -7.43 -5.93
N LEU A 122 -17.45 -8.39 -5.95
CA LEU A 122 -17.09 -9.77 -6.19
C LEU A 122 -16.75 -9.95 -7.67
N ALA A 123 -15.51 -10.34 -7.98
CA ALA A 123 -15.02 -10.50 -9.35
C ALA A 123 -14.94 -11.98 -9.78
N TRP A 124 -14.81 -12.90 -8.81
CA TRP A 124 -14.75 -14.34 -9.03
C TRP A 124 -15.06 -15.09 -7.73
N ASP A 125 -15.82 -16.18 -7.78
CA ASP A 125 -16.16 -17.01 -6.61
C ASP A 125 -16.57 -18.43 -7.02
N ASP A 126 -15.80 -19.45 -6.66
CA ASP A 126 -16.09 -20.86 -6.99
C ASP A 126 -16.93 -21.60 -5.93
N GLY A 127 -17.41 -20.91 -4.90
CA GLY A 127 -18.10 -21.50 -3.77
C GLY A 127 -17.17 -22.03 -2.68
N ASN A 128 -15.86 -21.92 -2.84
CA ASN A 128 -14.85 -22.29 -1.85
C ASN A 128 -13.84 -21.16 -1.56
N GLN A 129 -13.59 -20.27 -2.50
CA GLN A 129 -12.70 -19.12 -2.38
C GLN A 129 -13.16 -18.03 -3.35
N CYS A 130 -12.76 -16.79 -3.13
CA CYS A 130 -13.25 -15.66 -3.92
C CYS A 130 -12.19 -14.58 -4.19
N ALA A 131 -12.42 -13.79 -5.22
CA ALA A 131 -11.72 -12.57 -5.54
C ALA A 131 -12.65 -11.36 -5.34
N LEU A 132 -12.23 -10.44 -4.49
CA LEU A 132 -12.83 -9.13 -4.35
C LEU A 132 -11.96 -8.09 -5.07
N GLU A 133 -12.59 -7.12 -5.71
CA GLU A 133 -11.96 -5.96 -6.34
C GLU A 133 -12.54 -4.65 -5.79
N PHE A 134 -11.70 -3.62 -5.68
CA PHE A 134 -12.13 -2.28 -5.29
C PHE A 134 -11.25 -1.19 -5.92
N GLY A 135 -11.68 0.06 -5.81
CA GLY A 135 -11.07 1.16 -6.57
C GLY A 135 -11.36 1.07 -8.07
N SER A 136 -10.34 1.37 -8.89
CA SER A 136 -10.40 1.41 -10.36
C SER A 136 -11.00 0.12 -10.95
N LEU A 137 -11.72 0.26 -12.07
CA LEU A 137 -12.27 -0.90 -12.80
C LEU A 137 -11.25 -1.53 -13.76
N THR A 138 -10.26 -0.75 -14.20
CA THR A 138 -9.25 -1.15 -15.18
C THR A 138 -7.94 -1.59 -14.54
N SER A 139 -7.61 -1.03 -13.37
CA SER A 139 -6.46 -1.41 -12.55
C SER A 139 -6.89 -1.50 -11.08
N PRO A 140 -7.77 -2.46 -10.74
CA PRO A 140 -8.31 -2.59 -9.39
C PRO A 140 -7.22 -2.90 -8.37
N ASN A 141 -7.54 -2.61 -7.11
CA ASN A 141 -6.91 -3.33 -6.01
C ASN A 141 -7.73 -4.59 -5.73
N GLY A 142 -7.06 -5.69 -5.36
CA GLY A 142 -7.72 -6.96 -5.14
C GLY A 142 -7.51 -7.57 -3.76
N MET A 143 -8.42 -8.44 -3.37
CA MET A 143 -8.32 -9.28 -2.18
C MET A 143 -8.82 -10.67 -2.52
N TYR A 144 -7.94 -11.67 -2.44
CA TYR A 144 -8.26 -13.06 -2.69
C TYR A 144 -8.43 -13.76 -1.34
N ILE A 145 -9.60 -14.32 -1.10
CA ILE A 145 -9.95 -14.93 0.19
C ILE A 145 -10.12 -16.43 -0.04
N ARG A 146 -9.35 -17.23 0.70
CA ARG A 146 -9.46 -18.69 0.70
C ARG A 146 -9.66 -19.23 2.12
N PRO A 147 -10.16 -20.45 2.28
CA PRO A 147 -10.17 -21.11 3.57
C PRO A 147 -8.75 -21.31 4.10
N LEU A 148 -8.61 -21.22 5.42
CA LEU A 148 -7.42 -21.65 6.14
C LEU A 148 -7.23 -23.15 5.97
N ARG A 149 -5.97 -23.57 5.80
CA ARG A 149 -5.59 -24.98 5.91
C ARG A 149 -5.58 -25.40 7.39
N PRO A 150 -5.74 -26.70 7.71
CA PRO A 150 -5.65 -27.18 9.08
C PRO A 150 -4.36 -26.70 9.79
N GLY A 151 -4.51 -26.04 10.93
CA GLY A 151 -3.41 -25.48 11.72
C GLY A 151 -2.83 -24.16 11.21
N GLU A 152 -3.34 -23.62 10.10
CA GLU A 152 -2.92 -22.32 9.57
C GLU A 152 -3.54 -21.18 10.40
N LYS A 153 -2.72 -20.16 10.70
CA LYS A 153 -3.20 -18.93 11.31
C LYS A 153 -3.59 -17.93 10.22
N PRO A 154 -4.61 -17.08 10.45
CA PRO A 154 -4.90 -15.92 9.60
C PRO A 154 -3.65 -15.07 9.34
N THR A 155 -3.25 -15.00 8.08
CA THR A 155 -2.17 -14.16 7.58
C THR A 155 -2.39 -13.92 6.09
N VAL A 156 -1.86 -12.82 5.56
CA VAL A 156 -1.75 -12.66 4.11
C VAL A 156 -0.68 -13.65 3.67
N GLY A 157 -1.06 -14.65 2.89
CA GLY A 157 -0.16 -15.72 2.45
C GLY A 157 0.82 -15.28 1.38
N HIS A 158 0.42 -14.30 0.56
CA HIS A 158 1.30 -13.61 -0.39
C HIS A 158 0.72 -12.26 -0.80
N ILE A 159 1.60 -11.39 -1.29
CA ILE A 159 1.25 -10.11 -1.91
C ILE A 159 1.48 -10.23 -3.43
N ALA A 160 0.51 -9.80 -4.22
CA ALA A 160 0.62 -9.73 -5.67
C ALA A 160 0.63 -8.27 -6.14
N PHE A 161 1.65 -7.90 -6.92
CA PHE A 161 1.81 -6.55 -7.43
C PHE A 161 1.41 -6.46 -8.91
N GLY A 162 0.53 -5.52 -9.23
CA GLY A 162 0.10 -5.28 -10.61
C GLY A 162 1.08 -4.39 -11.36
N ILE A 163 1.39 -4.76 -12.59
CA ILE A 163 2.27 -3.99 -13.49
C ILE A 163 1.60 -3.74 -14.85
N PRO A 164 1.66 -2.51 -15.38
CA PRO A 164 1.18 -2.23 -16.73
C PRO A 164 2.01 -2.96 -17.77
N ASN A 165 1.35 -3.45 -18.83
CA ASN A 165 1.99 -4.14 -19.94
C ASN A 165 2.85 -5.36 -19.52
N PHE A 166 2.44 -6.08 -18.48
CA PHE A 166 3.19 -7.22 -17.91
C PHE A 166 3.75 -8.18 -18.98
N MET A 167 2.93 -8.61 -19.94
CA MET A 167 3.33 -9.67 -20.88
C MET A 167 4.52 -9.29 -21.76
N SER A 168 4.70 -8.01 -22.11
CA SER A 168 5.87 -7.56 -22.87
C SER A 168 7.15 -7.54 -22.04
N GLN A 169 7.02 -7.60 -20.71
CA GLN A 169 8.13 -7.52 -19.76
C GLN A 169 8.45 -8.86 -19.09
N LYS A 170 7.53 -9.83 -19.13
CA LYS A 170 7.59 -11.10 -18.39
C LYS A 170 8.93 -11.83 -18.50
N ALA A 171 9.50 -11.93 -19.71
CA ALA A 171 10.76 -12.62 -19.95
C ALA A 171 11.97 -11.85 -19.38
N ALA A 172 12.05 -10.54 -19.64
CA ALA A 172 13.11 -9.68 -19.12
C ALA A 172 13.12 -9.66 -17.59
N MET A 173 11.95 -9.75 -16.98
CA MET A 173 11.80 -9.76 -15.54
C MET A 173 12.29 -11.06 -14.91
N LYS A 174 12.01 -12.22 -15.52
CA LYS A 174 12.60 -13.49 -15.09
C LYS A 174 14.13 -13.42 -15.12
N ALA A 175 14.69 -12.88 -16.21
CA ALA A 175 16.14 -12.72 -16.33
C ALA A 175 16.71 -11.79 -15.25
N GLU A 176 16.02 -10.71 -14.89
CA GLU A 176 16.45 -9.82 -13.80
C GLU A 176 16.36 -10.49 -12.43
N LEU A 177 15.29 -11.26 -12.17
CA LEU A 177 15.15 -12.04 -10.93
C LEU A 177 16.31 -13.05 -10.78
N GLU A 178 16.65 -13.75 -11.87
CA GLU A 178 17.77 -14.70 -11.90
C GLU A 178 19.11 -13.99 -11.71
N ARG A 179 19.32 -12.85 -12.38
CA ARG A 179 20.53 -12.03 -12.24
C ARG A 179 20.74 -11.55 -10.81
N ARG A 180 19.66 -11.21 -10.10
CA ARG A 180 19.68 -10.78 -8.70
C ARG A 180 19.76 -11.95 -7.70
N GLY A 181 19.70 -13.20 -8.16
CA GLY A 181 19.71 -14.38 -7.30
C GLY A 181 18.45 -14.51 -6.43
N VAL A 182 17.30 -14.01 -6.91
CA VAL A 182 16.02 -14.14 -6.20
C VAL A 182 15.62 -15.61 -6.12
N LYS A 183 15.08 -16.01 -4.96
CA LYS A 183 14.77 -17.42 -4.66
C LYS A 183 13.37 -17.82 -5.13
N ASN A 184 13.18 -19.12 -5.33
CA ASN A 184 11.89 -19.75 -5.59
C ASN A 184 11.11 -19.18 -6.78
N ILE A 185 11.83 -18.69 -7.80
CA ILE A 185 11.24 -18.17 -9.04
C ILE A 185 10.51 -19.30 -9.77
N ARG A 186 9.21 -19.15 -9.99
CA ARG A 186 8.37 -20.13 -10.68
C ARG A 186 7.16 -19.46 -11.34
N PRO A 187 6.58 -20.04 -12.41
CA PRO A 187 5.38 -19.48 -13.02
C PRO A 187 4.21 -19.45 -12.02
N ASP A 188 3.48 -18.34 -12.02
CA ASP A 188 2.13 -18.23 -11.42
C ASP A 188 1.13 -18.30 -12.57
N GLY A 189 0.94 -19.51 -13.11
CA GLY A 189 0.32 -19.71 -14.41
C GLY A 189 1.06 -19.02 -15.57
N GLU A 190 0.39 -18.86 -16.71
CA GLU A 190 0.95 -18.18 -17.89
C GLU A 190 1.07 -16.67 -17.68
N ARG A 191 0.28 -16.08 -16.78
CA ARG A 191 0.18 -14.63 -16.60
C ARG A 191 0.87 -14.09 -15.35
N GLY A 192 1.71 -14.86 -14.67
CA GLY A 192 2.46 -14.34 -13.53
C GLY A 192 3.79 -15.05 -13.28
N TRP A 193 4.52 -14.49 -12.31
CA TRP A 193 5.64 -15.15 -11.64
C TRP A 193 5.37 -15.16 -10.13
N SER A 194 5.84 -16.20 -9.45
CA SER A 194 6.00 -16.21 -8.00
C SER A 194 7.48 -16.30 -7.66
N CYS A 195 7.88 -15.65 -6.57
CA CYS A 195 9.22 -15.77 -5.99
C CYS A 195 9.16 -15.40 -4.51
N ASP A 196 10.26 -15.53 -3.80
CA ASP A 196 10.36 -15.02 -2.43
C ASP A 196 11.02 -13.64 -2.43
N ASP A 197 10.62 -12.79 -1.49
CA ASP A 197 11.39 -11.60 -1.13
C ASP A 197 12.70 -11.98 -0.39
N PRO A 198 13.60 -11.03 -0.11
CA PRO A 198 14.84 -11.31 0.61
C PRO A 198 14.69 -12.03 1.96
N ALA A 199 13.58 -11.82 2.68
CA ALA A 199 13.23 -12.43 3.96
C ALA A 199 12.56 -13.81 3.82
N GLY A 200 12.20 -14.23 2.60
CA GLY A 200 11.54 -15.51 2.34
C GLY A 200 10.00 -15.43 2.34
N TYR A 201 9.42 -14.23 2.30
CA TYR A 201 7.98 -14.05 2.16
C TYR A 201 7.56 -14.26 0.70
N LEU A 202 6.47 -14.99 0.49
CA LEU A 202 6.01 -15.32 -0.86
C LEU A 202 5.41 -14.09 -1.55
N LEU A 203 5.89 -13.81 -2.75
CA LEU A 203 5.32 -12.84 -3.67
C LEU A 203 4.76 -13.56 -4.89
N ASN A 204 3.57 -13.13 -5.34
CA ASN A 204 3.19 -13.28 -6.74
C ASN A 204 3.70 -12.03 -7.46
N ILE A 205 5.00 -12.08 -7.74
CA ILE A 205 5.72 -10.94 -8.24
C ILE A 205 5.28 -10.66 -9.67
N TRP A 206 4.71 -9.48 -9.85
CA TRP A 206 4.33 -8.94 -11.15
C TRP A 206 3.34 -9.80 -11.90
N VAL A 207 2.09 -9.41 -11.77
CA VAL A 207 0.97 -9.93 -12.54
C VAL A 207 0.35 -8.77 -13.34
N PRO A 208 -0.40 -9.04 -14.42
CA PRO A 208 -1.22 -8.03 -15.06
C PRO A 208 -2.07 -7.32 -14.02
N GLU A 209 -2.32 -6.03 -14.20
CA GLU A 209 -3.22 -5.29 -13.32
C GLU A 209 -4.60 -5.96 -13.23
N LYS A 210 -5.05 -6.56 -14.33
CA LYS A 210 -6.26 -7.38 -14.42
C LYS A 210 -6.17 -8.37 -15.59
N ASP A 211 -6.53 -9.63 -15.37
CA ASP A 211 -6.55 -10.68 -16.42
C ASP A 211 -7.51 -11.80 -16.00
N LYS A 212 -8.19 -12.44 -16.97
CA LYS A 212 -9.11 -13.57 -16.69
C LYS A 212 -8.40 -14.86 -16.29
N ALA A 213 -7.10 -14.94 -16.52
CA ALA A 213 -6.27 -16.04 -16.04
C ALA A 213 -5.68 -15.78 -14.66
N MET A 214 -6.04 -14.65 -14.01
CA MET A 214 -5.64 -14.32 -12.63
C MET A 214 -6.87 -14.36 -11.72
N PHE A 215 -6.96 -15.42 -10.93
CA PHE A 215 -8.00 -15.66 -9.93
C PHE A 215 -7.44 -16.60 -8.84
N PRO A 216 -8.10 -16.73 -7.67
CA PRO A 216 -7.65 -17.63 -6.60
C PRO A 216 -7.42 -19.06 -7.12
N GLY A 217 -6.20 -19.56 -6.97
CA GLY A 217 -5.83 -20.91 -7.42
C GLY A 217 -5.53 -21.07 -8.91
N ALA A 218 -5.50 -19.98 -9.70
CA ALA A 218 -5.27 -20.03 -11.15
C ALA A 218 -3.92 -20.67 -11.56
N ALA A 219 -2.90 -20.60 -10.71
CA ALA A 219 -1.55 -21.11 -11.01
C ALA A 219 -1.53 -22.55 -11.55
N GLY A 220 -2.41 -23.42 -11.01
CA GLY A 220 -2.52 -24.83 -11.42
C GLY A 220 -3.22 -25.05 -12.76
N PRO A 221 -4.47 -24.61 -12.96
CA PRO A 221 -5.20 -24.80 -14.21
C PRO A 221 -4.71 -23.91 -15.36
N CYS A 222 -4.12 -22.74 -15.08
CA CYS A 222 -3.76 -21.74 -16.07
C CYS A 222 -2.27 -21.73 -16.43
N ALA A 223 -1.61 -22.90 -16.44
CA ALA A 223 -0.28 -23.04 -17.03
C ALA A 223 -0.23 -22.54 -18.49
N VAL A 224 -1.34 -22.71 -19.21
CA VAL A 224 -1.65 -22.05 -20.49
C VAL A 224 -3.00 -21.34 -20.31
N ALA A 225 -3.05 -20.01 -20.43
CA ALA A 225 -4.24 -19.22 -20.14
C ALA A 225 -5.39 -19.51 -21.12
N ALA A 226 -5.07 -19.87 -22.36
CA ALA A 226 -6.05 -20.23 -23.38
C ALA A 226 -6.52 -21.70 -23.31
N SER A 227 -6.01 -22.50 -22.36
CA SER A 227 -6.41 -23.90 -22.24
C SER A 227 -7.86 -24.04 -21.77
N GLU A 228 -8.55 -25.08 -22.23
CA GLU A 228 -9.91 -25.43 -21.78
C GLU A 228 -10.00 -25.53 -20.26
N LYS A 229 -8.95 -26.08 -19.62
CA LYS A 229 -8.86 -26.21 -18.16
C LYS A 229 -8.86 -24.84 -17.46
N CYS A 230 -8.11 -23.87 -17.97
CA CYS A 230 -8.09 -22.51 -17.42
C CYS A 230 -9.43 -21.80 -17.61
N ILE A 231 -10.00 -21.91 -18.82
CA ILE A 231 -11.31 -21.31 -19.16
C ILE A 231 -12.39 -21.86 -18.25
N ALA A 232 -12.47 -23.19 -18.10
CA ALA A 232 -13.45 -23.83 -17.22
C ALA A 232 -13.29 -23.42 -15.75
N ALA A 233 -12.05 -23.28 -15.27
CA ALA A 233 -11.79 -22.80 -13.90
C ALA A 233 -12.20 -21.34 -13.71
N TRP A 234 -11.94 -20.46 -14.68
CA TRP A 234 -12.45 -19.08 -14.66
C TRP A 234 -13.98 -19.06 -14.63
N GLU A 235 -14.63 -19.78 -15.55
CA GLU A 235 -16.09 -19.83 -15.67
C GLU A 235 -16.79 -20.40 -14.44
N ALA A 236 -16.16 -21.36 -13.74
CA ALA A 236 -16.68 -21.88 -12.48
C ALA A 236 -16.92 -20.75 -11.47
N GLY A 237 -15.97 -19.81 -11.37
CA GLY A 237 -16.09 -18.68 -10.44
C GLY A 237 -17.03 -17.56 -10.89
N GLN A 238 -17.45 -17.54 -12.16
CA GLN A 238 -18.40 -16.54 -12.65
C GLN A 238 -19.85 -16.90 -12.28
N LYS A 239 -20.14 -18.18 -12.03
CA LYS A 239 -21.52 -18.67 -11.79
C LYS A 239 -22.10 -18.22 -10.46
N ASN A 240 -21.27 -17.91 -9.46
CA ASN A 240 -21.73 -17.55 -8.12
C ASN A 240 -21.82 -16.03 -7.88
N LEU A 241 -21.47 -15.20 -8.87
CA LEU A 241 -21.42 -13.74 -8.69
C LEU A 241 -22.79 -13.13 -8.33
N ASP A 242 -23.85 -13.61 -8.98
CA ASP A 242 -25.21 -13.10 -8.73
C ASP A 242 -25.82 -13.58 -7.41
N ALA A 243 -25.30 -14.68 -6.85
CA ALA A 243 -25.77 -15.27 -5.60
C ALA A 243 -25.16 -14.58 -4.36
N ALA A 244 -24.06 -13.86 -4.53
CA ALA A 244 -23.39 -13.20 -3.42
C ALA A 244 -24.19 -11.99 -2.90
N PRO A 245 -24.16 -11.73 -1.58
CA PRO A 245 -24.78 -10.54 -1.01
C PRO A 245 -24.25 -9.27 -1.67
N LYS A 246 -25.15 -8.35 -2.00
CA LYS A 246 -24.78 -7.00 -2.44
C LYS A 246 -24.52 -6.13 -1.22
N ALA A 247 -23.62 -5.16 -1.36
CA ALA A 247 -23.38 -4.18 -0.32
C ALA A 247 -24.69 -3.48 0.08
N SER A 248 -24.96 -3.35 1.37
CA SER A 248 -26.18 -2.73 1.90
C SER A 248 -26.28 -1.22 1.64
N GLY A 249 -25.22 -0.61 1.12
CA GLY A 249 -25.10 0.84 0.94
C GLY A 249 -24.85 1.63 2.23
N LYS A 250 -24.77 0.94 3.38
CA LYS A 250 -24.47 1.56 4.69
C LYS A 250 -22.98 1.56 5.03
N GLY A 251 -22.21 0.71 4.35
CA GLY A 251 -20.75 0.65 4.50
C GLY A 251 -20.03 1.80 3.80
N PHE A 252 -18.72 1.69 3.76
CA PHE A 252 -17.82 2.61 3.07
C PHE A 252 -17.55 2.14 1.64
N GLN A 253 -16.99 3.02 0.81
CA GLN A 253 -16.49 2.64 -0.51
C GLN A 253 -14.96 2.70 -0.50
N ALA A 254 -14.31 1.54 -0.46
CA ALA A 254 -12.85 1.46 -0.54
C ALA A 254 -12.34 1.80 -1.95
N THR A 255 -11.18 2.46 -2.00
CA THR A 255 -10.57 2.98 -3.23
C THR A 255 -9.17 2.46 -3.50
N SER A 256 -8.37 2.28 -2.45
CA SER A 256 -7.02 1.72 -2.51
C SER A 256 -6.62 1.15 -1.14
N TYR A 257 -5.53 0.40 -1.11
CA TYR A 257 -4.86 0.12 0.15
C TYR A 257 -4.16 1.41 0.58
N SER A 258 -4.49 1.94 1.76
CA SER A 258 -3.76 3.08 2.32
C SER A 258 -2.32 2.68 2.65
N PHE A 259 -2.19 1.51 3.25
CA PHE A 259 -0.93 0.85 3.53
C PHE A 259 -1.10 -0.67 3.66
N ILE A 260 0.01 -1.40 3.49
CA ILE A 260 0.14 -2.83 3.79
C ILE A 260 1.35 -2.97 4.69
N VAL A 261 1.21 -3.60 5.86
CA VAL A 261 2.35 -3.81 6.76
C VAL A 261 2.94 -5.19 6.52
N LEU A 262 4.19 -5.21 6.07
CA LEU A 262 5.01 -6.41 5.98
C LEU A 262 6.07 -6.36 7.07
N ASN A 263 5.99 -7.28 8.02
CA ASN A 263 6.96 -7.41 9.10
C ASN A 263 8.07 -8.37 8.65
N VAL A 264 9.32 -7.91 8.71
CA VAL A 264 10.50 -8.58 8.17
C VAL A 264 11.69 -8.43 9.12
N PRO A 265 12.64 -9.39 9.15
CA PRO A 265 13.79 -9.31 10.04
C PRO A 265 14.82 -8.23 9.63
N ASP A 266 14.92 -7.92 8.32
CA ASP A 266 15.85 -6.93 7.77
C ASP A 266 15.13 -5.96 6.83
N ILE A 267 14.62 -4.87 7.40
CA ILE A 267 13.86 -3.86 6.67
C ILE A 267 14.70 -3.11 5.62
N SER A 268 16.02 -3.01 5.79
CA SER A 268 16.90 -2.30 4.85
C SER A 268 17.08 -3.10 3.56
N LYS A 269 17.31 -4.42 3.70
CA LYS A 269 17.42 -5.33 2.56
C LYS A 269 16.10 -5.42 1.78
N GLU A 270 14.97 -5.45 2.48
CA GLU A 270 13.65 -5.41 1.87
C GLU A 270 13.39 -4.10 1.15
N ARG A 271 13.67 -2.96 1.78
CA ARG A 271 13.56 -1.63 1.15
C ARG A 271 14.32 -1.58 -0.17
N ASP A 272 15.58 -2.02 -0.18
CA ASP A 272 16.40 -1.99 -1.40
C ASP A 272 15.83 -2.91 -2.49
N PHE A 273 15.34 -4.10 -2.12
CA PHE A 273 14.66 -4.99 -3.04
C PHE A 273 13.41 -4.35 -3.67
N TYR A 274 12.49 -3.83 -2.86
CA TYR A 274 11.24 -3.24 -3.34
C TYR A 274 11.48 -1.94 -4.14
N ARG A 275 12.43 -1.10 -3.73
CA ARG A 275 12.84 0.10 -4.46
C ARG A 275 13.47 -0.26 -5.81
N ASP A 276 14.51 -1.10 -5.80
CA ASP A 276 15.36 -1.30 -6.98
C ASP A 276 14.76 -2.28 -7.99
N LEU A 277 13.94 -3.23 -7.52
CA LEU A 277 13.28 -4.18 -8.41
C LEU A 277 11.92 -3.62 -8.83
N LEU A 278 11.05 -3.26 -7.87
CA LEU A 278 9.65 -2.89 -8.15
C LEU A 278 9.45 -1.39 -8.36
N GLY A 279 10.51 -0.59 -8.35
CA GLY A 279 10.46 0.85 -8.60
C GLY A 279 9.65 1.64 -7.56
N MET A 280 9.47 1.11 -6.34
CA MET A 280 8.71 1.80 -5.31
C MET A 280 9.49 3.00 -4.76
N LYS A 281 8.79 4.10 -4.49
CA LYS A 281 9.39 5.33 -3.98
C LYS A 281 9.40 5.33 -2.45
N ILE A 282 10.55 5.44 -1.83
CA ILE A 282 10.65 5.69 -0.38
C ILE A 282 10.04 7.07 -0.08
N ILE A 283 9.04 7.11 0.80
CA ILE A 283 8.40 8.35 1.27
C ILE A 283 8.61 8.59 2.77
N TYR A 284 9.02 7.56 3.52
CA TYR A 284 9.40 7.64 4.92
C TYR A 284 10.51 6.63 5.21
N GLU A 285 11.44 7.03 6.07
CA GLU A 285 12.58 6.24 6.49
C GLU A 285 12.88 6.55 7.97
N GLU A 286 12.79 5.51 8.79
CA GLU A 286 13.36 5.47 10.14
C GLU A 286 14.07 4.13 10.27
N SER A 287 15.37 4.08 9.97
CA SER A 287 16.14 2.84 10.03
C SER A 287 16.59 2.51 11.47
N GLU A 288 16.67 3.53 12.33
CA GLU A 288 17.28 3.45 13.66
C GLU A 288 16.23 3.12 14.73
N GLY A 289 16.65 2.35 15.74
CA GLY A 289 15.80 2.00 16.89
C GLY A 289 14.91 0.76 16.72
N PRO A 290 14.20 0.38 17.80
CA PRO A 290 13.41 -0.85 17.87
C PRO A 290 12.17 -0.82 16.98
N GLU A 291 11.64 0.37 16.68
CA GLU A 291 10.43 0.59 15.86
C GLU A 291 10.76 1.01 14.42
N GLY A 292 11.97 0.71 13.94
CA GLY A 292 12.40 1.14 12.61
C GLY A 292 11.45 0.67 11.51
N GLU A 293 11.10 1.58 10.60
CA GLU A 293 10.14 1.35 9.53
C GLU A 293 10.45 2.14 8.25
N PHE A 294 10.03 1.59 7.10
CA PHE A 294 10.11 2.25 5.80
C PHE A 294 8.75 2.26 5.13
N PHE A 295 8.36 3.40 4.55
CA PHE A 295 7.16 3.46 3.72
C PHE A 295 7.54 3.65 2.25
N LEU A 296 7.08 2.73 1.41
CA LEU A 296 7.36 2.69 -0.01
C LEU A 296 6.06 2.87 -0.80
N ARG A 297 5.94 3.99 -1.52
CA ARG A 297 4.79 4.35 -2.34
C ARG A 297 4.88 3.73 -3.73
N PHE A 298 3.75 3.21 -4.21
CA PHE A 298 3.56 2.75 -5.58
C PHE A 298 2.09 2.94 -6.00
N GLY A 299 1.87 3.65 -7.11
CA GLY A 299 0.53 4.14 -7.45
C GLY A 299 -0.13 4.88 -6.29
N GLN A 300 -1.31 4.43 -5.87
CA GLN A 300 -2.05 4.98 -4.71
C GLN A 300 -1.82 4.21 -3.41
N ASN A 301 -0.93 3.21 -3.42
CA ASN A 301 -0.73 2.28 -2.32
C ASN A 301 0.62 2.49 -1.64
N THR A 302 0.70 2.14 -0.36
CA THR A 302 1.94 2.20 0.41
C THR A 302 2.28 0.82 0.96
N LEU A 303 3.52 0.36 0.80
CA LEU A 303 4.06 -0.79 1.52
C LEU A 303 4.84 -0.25 2.72
N CYS A 304 4.46 -0.67 3.92
CA CYS A 304 5.13 -0.36 5.16
C CYS A 304 5.97 -1.58 5.57
N LEU A 305 7.28 -1.43 5.62
CA LEU A 305 8.19 -2.44 6.14
C LEU A 305 8.45 -2.15 7.61
N ARG A 306 8.25 -3.14 8.48
CA ARG A 306 8.53 -3.04 9.91
C ARG A 306 9.42 -4.19 10.37
N LYS A 307 10.20 -3.97 11.42
CA LYS A 307 11.01 -5.04 12.01
C LYS A 307 10.09 -6.06 12.69
N THR A 308 10.38 -7.34 12.50
CA THR A 308 9.82 -8.38 13.37
C THR A 308 10.33 -8.19 14.81
N SER A 309 9.57 -8.68 15.79
CA SER A 309 9.96 -8.59 17.20
C SER A 309 11.27 -9.31 17.51
N SER A 310 11.60 -10.36 16.75
CA SER A 310 12.89 -11.03 16.78
C SER A 310 13.45 -11.21 15.36
N PRO A 311 14.77 -11.10 15.14
CA PRO A 311 15.41 -11.40 13.85
C PRO A 311 15.26 -12.86 13.39
N ALA A 312 14.91 -13.77 14.30
CA ALA A 312 14.67 -15.18 13.98
C ALA A 312 13.22 -15.46 13.51
N ASP A 313 12.33 -14.48 13.65
CA ASP A 313 10.93 -14.63 13.25
C ASP A 313 10.82 -14.68 11.72
N LYS A 314 9.86 -15.47 11.24
CA LYS A 314 9.51 -15.50 9.82
C LYS A 314 8.78 -14.21 9.44
N PRO A 315 8.94 -13.72 8.20
CA PRO A 315 8.19 -12.55 7.76
C PRO A 315 6.68 -12.84 7.73
N TYR A 316 5.88 -11.83 8.04
CA TYR A 316 4.42 -11.97 8.06
C TYR A 316 3.70 -10.66 7.76
N CYS A 317 2.48 -10.79 7.25
CA CYS A 317 1.58 -9.67 7.00
C CYS A 317 0.19 -10.03 7.55
N ASN A 318 -0.32 -9.22 8.46
CA ASN A 318 -1.62 -9.36 9.11
C ASN A 318 -2.31 -8.01 9.38
N GLN A 319 -1.71 -6.93 8.87
CA GLN A 319 -2.24 -5.58 9.01
C GLN A 319 -2.21 -4.87 7.65
N PHE A 320 -3.32 -4.24 7.31
CA PHE A 320 -3.43 -3.37 6.14
C PHE A 320 -4.50 -2.31 6.41
N GLY A 321 -4.43 -1.20 5.68
CA GLY A 321 -5.43 -0.16 5.73
C GLY A 321 -6.12 0.02 4.38
N LEU A 322 -7.35 0.52 4.41
CA LEU A 322 -8.18 0.81 3.26
C LEU A 322 -8.52 2.31 3.27
N THR A 323 -8.19 2.98 2.17
CA THR A 323 -8.65 4.35 1.93
C THR A 323 -10.09 4.31 1.43
N ILE A 324 -10.98 5.07 2.09
CA ILE A 324 -12.39 5.14 1.72
C ILE A 324 -12.77 6.50 1.11
N GLN A 325 -13.80 6.51 0.28
CA GLN A 325 -14.42 7.75 -0.20
C GLN A 325 -15.12 8.50 0.93
N ASN A 326 -15.12 9.83 0.86
CA ASN A 326 -15.87 10.71 1.77
C ASN A 326 -15.58 10.42 3.25
N TYR A 327 -14.32 10.17 3.59
CA TYR A 327 -13.91 9.86 4.97
C TYR A 327 -14.37 10.95 5.93
N ASN A 328 -15.10 10.53 6.96
CA ASN A 328 -15.48 11.36 8.09
C ASN A 328 -15.23 10.53 9.36
N PRO A 329 -14.34 10.98 10.27
CA PRO A 329 -13.91 10.15 11.40
C PRO A 329 -15.08 9.76 12.32
N ASN A 330 -16.04 10.67 12.56
CA ASN A 330 -17.19 10.38 13.43
C ASN A 330 -18.16 9.41 12.77
N ALA A 331 -18.40 9.54 11.47
CA ALA A 331 -19.25 8.63 10.72
C ALA A 331 -18.63 7.22 10.65
N VAL A 332 -17.30 7.14 10.44
CA VAL A 332 -16.56 5.89 10.44
C VAL A 332 -16.65 5.21 11.80
N GLU A 333 -16.33 5.91 12.88
CA GLU A 333 -16.43 5.36 14.23
C GLU A 333 -17.84 4.85 14.53
N THR A 334 -18.86 5.66 14.22
CA THR A 334 -20.27 5.34 14.45
C THR A 334 -20.67 4.07 13.71
N GLU A 335 -20.34 3.96 12.42
CA GLU A 335 -20.71 2.80 11.61
C GLU A 335 -19.96 1.52 12.05
N LEU A 336 -18.67 1.63 12.38
CA LEU A 336 -17.89 0.51 12.92
C LEU A 336 -18.49 0.03 14.25
N ARG A 337 -18.82 0.94 15.18
CA ARG A 337 -19.48 0.59 16.45
C ARG A 337 -20.87 0.00 16.25
N ARG A 338 -21.67 0.54 15.32
CA ARG A 338 -23.01 0.01 14.98
C ARG A 338 -22.94 -1.44 14.51
N ARG A 339 -21.85 -1.83 13.85
CA ARG A 339 -21.56 -3.20 13.40
C ARG A 339 -20.97 -4.10 14.49
N GLY A 340 -20.81 -3.59 15.72
CA GLY A 340 -20.25 -4.34 16.84
C GLY A 340 -18.71 -4.43 16.83
N LEU A 341 -18.03 -3.71 15.94
CA LEU A 341 -16.58 -3.61 15.95
C LEU A 341 -16.11 -2.67 17.07
N LYS A 342 -14.83 -2.78 17.43
CA LYS A 342 -14.21 -2.00 18.51
C LYS A 342 -13.17 -1.05 17.91
N PRO A 343 -13.60 0.04 17.24
CA PRO A 343 -12.67 0.97 16.61
C PRO A 343 -11.81 1.66 17.68
N LYS A 344 -10.50 1.72 17.40
CA LYS A 344 -9.51 2.50 18.15
C LYS A 344 -8.96 3.58 17.23
N PRO A 345 -8.84 4.83 17.70
CA PRO A 345 -8.21 5.86 16.88
C PRO A 345 -6.73 5.53 16.77
N ASP A 346 -6.23 5.42 15.54
CA ASP A 346 -4.78 5.36 15.28
C ASP A 346 -4.23 6.79 15.11
N SER A 347 -5.00 7.63 14.41
CA SER A 347 -4.79 9.07 14.29
C SER A 347 -6.14 9.78 14.05
N LYS A 348 -6.12 11.08 13.76
CA LYS A 348 -7.33 11.78 13.27
C LYS A 348 -7.83 11.26 11.90
N LEU A 349 -6.96 10.56 11.16
CA LEU A 349 -7.17 10.14 9.78
C LEU A 349 -7.43 8.65 9.60
N SER A 350 -7.38 7.86 10.68
CA SER A 350 -7.61 6.42 10.62
C SER A 350 -8.24 5.88 11.89
N TRP A 351 -9.14 4.90 11.71
CA TRP A 351 -9.64 4.04 12.76
C TRP A 351 -9.19 2.61 12.53
N SER A 352 -8.57 2.02 13.55
CA SER A 352 -8.16 0.61 13.52
C SER A 352 -9.21 -0.28 14.16
N VAL A 353 -9.51 -1.41 13.50
CA VAL A 353 -10.39 -2.49 13.98
C VAL A 353 -9.71 -3.84 13.74
N VAL A 354 -10.23 -4.88 14.39
CA VAL A 354 -9.88 -6.26 14.08
C VAL A 354 -11.08 -6.90 13.38
N ASP A 355 -10.85 -7.56 12.26
CA ASP A 355 -11.91 -8.23 11.51
C ASP A 355 -12.29 -9.59 12.10
N LEU A 356 -13.20 -10.30 11.42
CA LEU A 356 -13.72 -11.59 11.86
C LEU A 356 -12.66 -12.70 11.90
N ASP A 357 -11.57 -12.56 11.14
CA ASP A 357 -10.48 -13.52 11.05
C ASP A 357 -9.25 -13.08 11.86
N GLY A 358 -9.27 -11.91 12.50
CA GLY A 358 -8.17 -11.42 13.32
C GLY A 358 -7.15 -10.53 12.59
N TYR A 359 -7.43 -10.12 11.36
CA TYR A 359 -6.61 -9.09 10.69
C TYR A 359 -6.86 -7.73 11.31
N GLN A 360 -5.79 -6.96 11.50
CA GLN A 360 -5.92 -5.55 11.85
C GLN A 360 -6.19 -4.75 10.58
N ILE A 361 -7.35 -4.09 10.53
CA ILE A 361 -7.78 -3.25 9.42
C ILE A 361 -7.86 -1.81 9.88
N ASP A 362 -7.26 -0.94 9.10
CA ASP A 362 -7.37 0.49 9.28
C ASP A 362 -8.31 1.10 8.23
N VAL A 363 -9.26 1.92 8.67
CA VAL A 363 -10.20 2.64 7.80
C VAL A 363 -9.79 4.10 7.78
N SER A 364 -9.30 4.57 6.62
CA SER A 364 -8.61 5.86 6.54
C SER A 364 -9.09 6.76 5.41
N GLY A 365 -8.79 8.06 5.54
CA GLY A 365 -8.96 9.06 4.49
C GLY A 365 -7.85 9.02 3.45
N THR A 366 -8.06 9.74 2.34
CA THR A 366 -7.02 9.95 1.32
C THR A 366 -5.81 10.69 1.92
N GLY A 367 -4.60 10.31 1.52
CA GLY A 367 -3.36 10.93 2.01
C GLY A 367 -2.91 10.45 3.39
N PHE A 368 -3.56 9.45 3.99
CA PHE A 368 -3.12 8.91 5.29
C PHE A 368 -1.67 8.40 5.26
N GLY A 369 -1.28 7.69 4.19
CA GLY A 369 0.11 7.25 4.03
C GLY A 369 1.11 8.41 3.92
N ASP A 370 0.72 9.54 3.31
CA ASP A 370 1.54 10.75 3.25
C ASP A 370 1.63 11.44 4.63
N HIS A 371 0.52 11.43 5.39
CA HIS A 371 0.47 11.92 6.76
C HIS A 371 1.37 11.12 7.69
N LEU A 372 1.30 9.78 7.64
CA LEU A 372 2.19 8.91 8.41
C LEU A 372 3.66 9.15 8.06
N ALA A 373 3.95 9.44 6.80
CA ALA A 373 5.30 9.74 6.32
C ALA A 373 5.81 11.14 6.70
N ASN A 374 4.98 12.02 7.29
CA ASN A 374 5.25 13.46 7.40
C ASN A 374 5.60 14.15 6.06
N ASP A 375 5.30 13.53 4.91
CA ASP A 375 5.54 14.07 3.56
C ASP A 375 4.41 15.04 3.18
N CYS A 376 4.18 16.05 4.02
CA CYS A 376 3.16 17.08 3.83
C CYS A 376 3.70 18.34 3.15
N HIS A 377 4.73 18.21 2.31
CA HIS A 377 5.37 19.33 1.59
C HIS A 377 5.74 20.53 2.49
N GLY A 378 6.21 20.28 3.71
CA GLY A 378 6.82 21.29 4.58
C GLY A 378 5.94 21.91 5.67
N SER A 379 4.72 21.42 5.92
CA SER A 379 3.97 21.81 7.13
C SER A 379 2.95 20.76 7.59
N SER A 380 2.98 20.45 8.89
CA SER A 380 1.96 19.64 9.57
C SER A 380 0.59 20.33 9.66
N ALA A 381 0.53 21.66 9.45
CA ALA A 381 -0.71 22.42 9.44
C ALA A 381 -1.52 22.17 8.16
N THR A 382 -0.86 21.91 7.03
CA THR A 382 -1.48 21.71 5.71
C THR A 382 -1.63 20.24 5.33
N CYS A 383 -1.22 19.30 6.19
CA CYS A 383 -1.61 17.90 6.01
C CYS A 383 -3.14 17.81 6.01
N PRO A 384 -3.77 17.00 5.15
CA PRO A 384 -5.16 16.60 5.36
C PRO A 384 -5.33 16.11 6.80
N GLY A 385 -6.24 16.70 7.59
CA GLY A 385 -6.42 16.38 9.02
C GLY A 385 -5.53 17.14 10.03
N GLY A 386 -4.66 18.04 9.55
CA GLY A 386 -4.01 19.06 10.38
C GLY A 386 -5.03 20.09 10.91
N PRO A 387 -4.64 21.00 11.83
CA PRO A 387 -5.55 22.02 12.34
C PRO A 387 -6.17 22.92 11.25
N THR A 388 -5.62 22.93 10.04
CA THR A 388 -6.12 23.74 8.90
C THR A 388 -6.35 22.94 7.60
N GLY A 389 -6.22 21.61 7.60
CA GLY A 389 -6.19 20.78 6.37
C GLY A 389 -7.27 19.72 6.27
#